data_AF-A0A0U1LWV7-F1
#
_entry.id   AF-A0A0U1LWV7-F1
#
_cell.length_a   1.000
_cell.length_b   1.000
_cell.length_c   1.000
_cell.angle_alpha   90.00
_cell.angle_beta   90.00
_cell.angle_gamma   90.00
#
_symmetry.space_group_name_H-M   'P 1'
#
loop_
_entity.id
_entity.type
_entity.pdbx_description
1 polymer ?
#
loop_
_entity_poly.entity_id
_entity_poly.type
_entity_poly.pdbx_seq_one_letter_code
_entity_poly.pdbx_strand_id
1 'polypeptide(L)'
;MQFSHLTSNYSRHERSDIVSKDELEPLGSDDSGSSHISYLHSKETRHHISHRLLVFVLVGANILLLLSSTALILARIALKETHYSEKNNSPYSPVYDRLHVYRSESRHNFSNYWPDNNPSIFQQYPSPEVDDAWDRISRQDSISLTADEIRRIGHDPATVWPAPKNEFGEDVYFGVIDVFHQIHCLNALRQTAFPKYYGDIREKRKHNPLKWDDHLLHCTYTVLRSLMCHADLEIQVGQKFTGWPGLSMNFASNKQCRNYEEILNWKEANVIVPKLSNWTEYPDRPIIEMDPEGVMTPYGNHLGLEDWAISQGIELDIPPDLAWQPTKLLSHMNEEANN
;
A
#
# COMPACT_ATOMS: atom_id res chain seq x y z
N MET A 1 -21.16 -13.70 43.63
CA MET A 1 -22.18 -14.67 44.07
C MET A 1 -21.68 -16.07 43.76
N GLN A 2 -21.22 -16.78 44.80
CA GLN A 2 -21.16 -18.25 44.81
C GLN A 2 -22.58 -18.79 44.65
N PHE A 3 -22.75 -19.95 44.02
CA PHE A 3 -23.44 -21.08 44.63
C PHE A 3 -23.13 -22.35 43.84
N SER A 4 -22.75 -23.37 44.60
CA SER A 4 -22.45 -24.73 44.18
C SER A 4 -23.46 -25.69 44.80
N HIS A 5 -23.70 -26.81 44.08
CA HIS A 5 -24.26 -28.10 44.50
C HIS A 5 -25.77 -28.28 44.71
N LEU A 6 -26.31 -29.32 44.06
CA LEU A 6 -26.98 -30.52 44.64
C LEU A 6 -27.50 -31.41 43.48
N THR A 7 -26.75 -32.42 43.04
CA THR A 7 -26.96 -33.88 43.26
C THR A 7 -28.40 -34.38 43.42
N SER A 8 -28.78 -35.35 42.59
CA SER A 8 -29.69 -36.45 42.96
C SER A 8 -29.24 -37.77 42.31
N ASN A 9 -29.06 -38.77 43.16
CA ASN A 9 -28.72 -40.17 42.90
C ASN A 9 -29.99 -41.02 43.10
N TYR A 10 -30.26 -42.01 42.23
CA TYR A 10 -30.94 -43.29 42.54
C TYR A 10 -30.99 -44.14 41.24
N SER A 11 -30.78 -45.45 41.13
CA SER A 11 -30.36 -46.59 41.99
C SER A 11 -30.03 -47.72 40.99
N ARG A 12 -28.85 -48.33 41.00
CA ARG A 12 -28.47 -49.62 41.64
C ARG A 12 -29.52 -50.77 41.54
N HIS A 13 -29.19 -51.77 40.74
CA HIS A 13 -29.33 -53.22 41.00
C HIS A 13 -28.07 -53.86 40.39
N GLU A 14 -27.02 -54.14 41.15
CA GLU A 14 -26.78 -55.28 42.06
C GLU A 14 -26.81 -56.66 41.40
N ARG A 15 -25.68 -57.35 41.62
CA ARG A 15 -25.13 -58.59 41.07
C ARG A 15 -25.56 -59.76 41.97
N SER A 16 -25.82 -60.94 41.42
CA SER A 16 -25.32 -62.20 42.01
C SER A 16 -25.42 -63.37 41.02
N ASP A 17 -24.40 -64.22 41.13
CA ASP A 17 -24.04 -65.38 40.31
C ASP A 17 -24.97 -66.60 40.50
N ILE A 18 -24.87 -67.62 39.61
CA ILE A 18 -24.66 -69.06 39.93
C ILE A 18 -24.85 -69.96 38.67
N VAL A 19 -23.73 -70.56 38.26
CA VAL A 19 -23.44 -71.98 37.88
C VAL A 19 -24.36 -72.79 36.94
N SER A 20 -23.76 -73.20 35.81
CA SER A 20 -23.75 -74.49 35.07
C SER A 20 -24.90 -75.51 35.19
N LYS A 21 -25.37 -76.00 34.04
CA LYS A 21 -25.51 -77.43 33.73
C LYS A 21 -25.54 -77.65 32.21
N ASP A 22 -24.44 -78.15 31.67
CA ASP A 22 -24.40 -78.84 30.38
C ASP A 22 -24.89 -80.29 30.62
N GLU A 23 -25.84 -80.73 29.82
CA GLU A 23 -26.20 -82.14 29.66
C GLU A 23 -26.30 -82.39 28.14
N LEU A 24 -25.31 -83.12 27.61
CA LEU A 24 -25.28 -83.64 26.25
C LEU A 24 -26.38 -84.72 26.10
N GLU A 25 -26.99 -84.80 24.91
CA GLU A 25 -27.23 -86.04 24.14
C GLU A 25 -27.82 -85.71 22.74
N PRO A 26 -27.68 -86.59 21.72
CA PRO A 26 -27.33 -86.16 20.36
C PRO A 26 -28.40 -86.37 19.25
N LEU A 27 -28.18 -85.62 18.16
CA LEU A 27 -28.39 -85.88 16.72
C LEU A 27 -29.61 -86.69 16.22
N GLY A 28 -30.41 -86.01 15.39
CA GLY A 28 -31.25 -86.62 14.35
C GLY A 28 -31.16 -85.79 13.06
N SER A 29 -30.64 -86.41 12.00
CA SER A 29 -30.45 -85.87 10.65
C SER A 29 -31.74 -85.93 9.83
N ASP A 30 -32.04 -84.90 9.04
CA ASP A 30 -32.81 -85.07 7.79
C ASP A 30 -32.38 -84.05 6.71
N ASP A 31 -32.24 -84.58 5.49
CA ASP A 31 -31.53 -84.02 4.35
C ASP A 31 -32.47 -83.21 3.44
N SER A 32 -32.57 -81.91 3.68
CA SER A 32 -33.26 -80.96 2.77
C SER A 32 -32.54 -79.60 2.63
N GLY A 33 -31.30 -79.48 3.11
CA GLY A 33 -30.57 -78.20 3.22
C GLY A 33 -29.77 -77.77 1.98
N SER A 34 -29.51 -78.67 1.03
CA SER A 34 -28.47 -78.44 0.01
C SER A 34 -28.81 -77.35 -1.03
N SER A 35 -30.07 -77.22 -1.44
CA SER A 35 -30.50 -76.22 -2.44
C SER A 35 -30.68 -74.81 -1.85
N HIS A 36 -31.06 -74.70 -0.57
CA HIS A 36 -31.18 -73.42 0.12
C HIS A 36 -29.83 -72.84 0.56
N ILE A 37 -28.90 -73.71 1.01
CA ILE A 37 -27.54 -73.30 1.41
C ILE A 37 -26.73 -72.80 0.21
N SER A 38 -26.84 -73.44 -0.95
CA SER A 38 -26.14 -73.00 -2.18
C SER A 38 -26.65 -71.65 -2.71
N TYR A 39 -27.96 -71.38 -2.61
CA TYR A 39 -28.55 -70.09 -2.99
C TYR A 39 -28.15 -68.95 -2.03
N LEU A 40 -28.18 -69.21 -0.71
CA LEU A 40 -27.75 -68.25 0.31
C LEU A 40 -26.26 -67.95 0.22
N HIS A 41 -25.42 -68.98 0.07
CA HIS A 41 -23.97 -68.83 -0.11
C HIS A 41 -23.65 -68.04 -1.38
N SER A 42 -24.35 -68.27 -2.50
CA SER A 42 -24.23 -67.49 -3.74
C SER A 42 -24.57 -66.01 -3.53
N LYS A 43 -25.64 -65.70 -2.78
CA LYS A 43 -26.10 -64.32 -2.51
C LYS A 43 -25.14 -63.57 -1.59
N GLU A 44 -24.62 -64.24 -0.56
CA GLU A 44 -23.66 -63.69 0.41
C GLU A 44 -22.30 -63.41 -0.26
N THR A 45 -21.79 -64.36 -1.06
CA THR A 45 -20.54 -64.19 -1.82
C THR A 45 -20.64 -63.03 -2.83
N ARG A 46 -21.78 -62.89 -3.52
CA ARG A 46 -22.02 -61.82 -4.51
C ARG A 46 -22.14 -60.44 -3.84
N HIS A 47 -22.69 -60.36 -2.63
CA HIS A 47 -22.77 -59.14 -1.82
C HIS A 47 -21.41 -58.72 -1.23
N HIS A 48 -20.56 -59.69 -0.87
CA HIS A 48 -19.18 -59.40 -0.43
C HIS A 48 -18.30 -58.89 -1.59
N ILE A 49 -18.47 -59.42 -2.80
CA ILE A 49 -17.74 -58.95 -3.99
C ILE A 49 -18.18 -57.53 -4.39
N SER A 50 -19.48 -57.23 -4.39
CA SER A 50 -19.98 -55.88 -4.70
C SER A 50 -19.55 -54.84 -3.66
N HIS A 51 -19.52 -55.20 -2.37
CA HIS A 51 -19.04 -54.32 -1.31
C HIS A 51 -17.54 -54.03 -1.44
N ARG A 52 -16.71 -55.03 -1.76
CA ARG A 52 -15.26 -54.83 -1.99
C ARG A 52 -15.02 -53.92 -3.19
N LEU A 53 -15.74 -54.12 -4.30
CA LEU A 53 -15.66 -53.25 -5.47
C LEU A 53 -16.08 -51.80 -5.14
N LEU A 54 -17.17 -51.62 -4.39
CA LEU A 54 -17.60 -50.29 -3.93
C LEU A 54 -16.53 -49.60 -3.09
N VAL A 55 -15.91 -50.32 -2.14
CA VAL A 55 -14.82 -49.77 -1.32
C VAL A 55 -13.62 -49.38 -2.18
N PHE A 56 -13.21 -50.20 -3.16
CA PHE A 56 -12.12 -49.85 -4.07
C PHE A 56 -12.45 -48.63 -4.94
N VAL A 57 -13.69 -48.51 -5.42
CA VAL A 57 -14.15 -47.34 -6.17
C VAL A 57 -14.14 -46.08 -5.29
N LEU A 58 -14.63 -46.17 -4.05
CA LEU A 58 -14.62 -45.06 -3.11
C LEU A 58 -13.19 -44.64 -2.73
N VAL A 59 -12.30 -45.59 -2.47
CA VAL A 59 -10.89 -45.30 -2.20
C VAL A 59 -10.22 -44.67 -3.41
N GLY A 60 -10.46 -45.20 -4.61
CA GLY A 60 -9.97 -44.62 -5.86
C GLY A 60 -10.48 -43.20 -6.10
N ALA A 61 -11.77 -42.95 -5.85
CA ALA A 61 -12.37 -41.62 -5.96
C ALA A 61 -11.79 -40.64 -4.92
N ASN A 62 -11.57 -41.08 -3.68
CA ASN A 62 -10.94 -40.25 -2.64
C ASN A 62 -9.46 -39.96 -2.96
N ILE A 63 -8.72 -40.92 -3.51
CA ILE A 63 -7.34 -40.70 -3.97
C ILE A 63 -7.33 -39.69 -5.13
N LEU A 64 -8.22 -39.84 -6.11
CA LEU A 64 -8.33 -38.90 -7.23
C LEU A 64 -8.70 -37.49 -6.74
N LEU A 65 -9.65 -37.38 -5.81
CA LEU A 65 -10.01 -36.10 -5.20
C LEU A 65 -8.84 -35.49 -4.42
N LEU A 66 -8.07 -36.31 -3.69
CA LEU A 66 -6.88 -35.84 -2.98
C LEU A 66 -5.80 -35.35 -3.95
N LEU A 67 -5.55 -36.09 -5.02
CA LEU A 67 -4.57 -35.72 -6.06
C LEU A 67 -5.00 -34.46 -6.82
N SER A 68 -6.28 -34.34 -7.17
CA SER A 68 -6.79 -33.12 -7.83
C SER A 68 -6.73 -31.92 -6.89
N SER A 69 -7.09 -32.10 -5.62
CA SER A 69 -7.06 -31.02 -4.62
C SER A 69 -5.63 -30.56 -4.34
N THR A 70 -4.69 -31.49 -4.19
CA THR A 70 -3.27 -31.17 -4.01
C THR A 70 -2.67 -30.51 -5.24
N ALA A 71 -2.99 -30.97 -6.45
CA ALA A 71 -2.58 -30.32 -7.69
C ALA A 71 -3.11 -28.88 -7.80
N LEU A 72 -4.37 -28.64 -7.44
CA LEU A 72 -4.95 -27.28 -7.41
C LEU A 72 -4.28 -26.38 -6.35
N ILE A 73 -3.95 -26.92 -5.17
CA ILE A 73 -3.23 -26.19 -4.12
C ILE A 73 -1.81 -25.85 -4.59
N LEU A 74 -1.08 -26.80 -5.18
CA LEU A 74 0.28 -26.57 -5.69
C LEU A 74 0.28 -25.60 -6.87
N ALA A 75 -0.69 -25.70 -7.78
CA ALA A 75 -0.86 -24.72 -8.87
C ALA A 75 -1.18 -23.33 -8.30
N ARG A 76 -2.03 -23.23 -7.26
CA ARG A 76 -2.30 -21.96 -6.58
C ARG A 76 -1.08 -21.40 -5.87
N ILE A 77 -0.26 -22.23 -5.24
CA ILE A 77 0.99 -21.78 -4.57
C ILE A 77 2.00 -21.31 -5.63
N ALA A 78 2.19 -22.07 -6.70
CA ALA A 78 3.05 -21.68 -7.82
C ALA A 78 2.56 -20.39 -8.51
N LEU A 79 1.24 -20.20 -8.64
CA LEU A 79 0.64 -18.96 -9.15
C LEU A 79 0.66 -17.83 -8.10
N LYS A 80 0.73 -18.12 -6.80
CA LYS A 80 0.86 -17.11 -5.75
C LYS A 80 2.26 -16.51 -5.73
N GLU A 81 3.27 -17.25 -6.20
CA GLU A 81 4.60 -16.68 -6.48
C GLU A 81 4.63 -15.82 -7.74
N THR A 82 3.61 -15.88 -8.61
CA THR A 82 3.53 -14.98 -9.77
C THR A 82 2.79 -13.69 -9.42
N HIS A 83 3.57 -12.67 -9.03
CA HIS A 83 3.34 -11.26 -9.30
C HIS A 83 1.88 -10.79 -9.27
N TYR A 84 1.39 -10.36 -8.11
CA TYR A 84 0.25 -9.42 -8.11
C TYR A 84 0.66 -8.20 -8.93
N SER A 85 0.03 -8.01 -10.08
CA SER A 85 0.31 -6.88 -10.96
C SER A 85 -0.09 -5.59 -10.25
N GLU A 86 0.89 -4.77 -9.84
CA GLU A 86 0.66 -3.46 -9.21
C GLU A 86 -0.28 -2.58 -10.03
N LYS A 87 -0.18 -2.70 -11.35
CA LYS A 87 -1.01 -2.03 -12.34
C LYS A 87 -2.51 -2.26 -12.14
N ASN A 88 -2.91 -3.46 -11.72
CA ASN A 88 -4.33 -3.82 -11.59
C ASN A 88 -4.94 -3.39 -10.26
N ASN A 89 -4.10 -3.07 -9.26
CA ASN A 89 -4.53 -2.71 -7.91
C ASN A 89 -4.21 -1.26 -7.55
N SER A 90 -3.85 -0.44 -8.55
CA SER A 90 -3.49 0.97 -8.38
C SER A 90 -4.29 1.85 -9.32
N PRO A 91 -4.49 3.14 -9.01
CA PRO A 91 -4.94 4.12 -9.98
C PRO A 91 -4.04 4.10 -11.23
N TYR A 92 -4.60 4.51 -12.37
CA TYR A 92 -3.85 4.54 -13.61
C TYR A 92 -2.61 5.43 -13.47
N SER A 93 -1.46 4.87 -13.83
CA SER A 93 -0.21 5.60 -14.02
C SER A 93 0.42 5.09 -15.32
N PRO A 94 0.84 5.98 -16.24
CA PRO A 94 1.57 5.59 -17.45
C PRO A 94 2.83 4.77 -17.16
N VAL A 95 3.45 4.95 -15.98
CA VAL A 95 4.63 4.20 -15.56
C VAL A 95 4.34 2.70 -15.53
N TYR A 96 3.13 2.27 -15.15
CA TYR A 96 2.77 0.85 -15.17
C TYR A 96 2.64 0.24 -16.57
N ASP A 97 2.48 1.06 -17.61
CA ASP A 97 2.48 0.61 -19.00
C ASP A 97 3.92 0.47 -19.54
N ARG A 98 4.89 1.13 -18.90
CA ARG A 98 6.29 1.25 -19.37
C ARG A 98 7.32 0.52 -18.49
N LEU A 99 6.96 0.21 -17.25
CA LEU A 99 7.78 -0.48 -16.26
C LEU A 99 6.95 -1.54 -15.52
N HIS A 100 7.47 -2.76 -15.49
CA HIS A 100 6.92 -3.82 -14.64
C HIS A 100 7.38 -3.60 -13.20
N VAL A 101 6.51 -3.00 -12.39
CA VAL A 101 6.81 -2.71 -10.97
C VAL A 101 6.62 -3.97 -10.14
N TYR A 102 7.72 -4.47 -9.56
CA TYR A 102 7.70 -5.58 -8.63
C TYR A 102 7.59 -5.13 -7.18
N ARG A 103 7.02 -5.99 -6.32
CA ARG A 103 7.10 -5.85 -4.87
C ARG A 103 8.21 -6.74 -4.31
N SER A 104 8.95 -6.23 -3.35
CA SER A 104 9.97 -6.96 -2.61
C SER A 104 9.74 -6.82 -1.10
N GLU A 105 10.12 -7.86 -0.35
CA GLU A 105 10.21 -7.74 1.12
C GLU A 105 11.33 -6.75 1.47
N SER A 106 10.99 -5.70 2.20
CA SER A 106 11.93 -4.77 2.80
C SER A 106 11.94 -4.97 4.31
N ARG A 107 13.09 -5.33 4.86
CA ARG A 107 13.30 -5.49 6.30
C ARG A 107 13.91 -4.21 6.86
N HIS A 108 13.15 -3.52 7.69
CA HIS A 108 13.64 -2.38 8.45
C HIS A 108 14.11 -2.88 9.81
N ASN A 109 15.39 -2.71 10.10
CA ASN A 109 15.96 -3.13 11.38
C ASN A 109 15.66 -2.11 12.47
N PHE A 110 15.79 -2.54 13.73
CA PHE A 110 15.54 -1.73 14.94
C PHE A 110 16.42 -0.46 15.06
N SER A 111 17.51 -0.38 14.28
CA SER A 111 18.51 0.70 14.29
C SER A 111 17.96 2.12 14.00
N ASN A 112 16.69 2.26 13.63
CA ASN A 112 16.13 3.57 13.28
C ASN A 112 16.05 4.57 14.44
N TYR A 113 16.10 4.11 15.70
CA TYR A 113 16.12 5.02 16.87
C TYR A 113 17.53 5.28 17.41
N TRP A 114 18.42 4.30 17.29
CA TRP A 114 19.83 4.39 17.68
C TRP A 114 20.65 4.01 16.47
N PRO A 115 21.24 4.97 15.75
CA PRO A 115 22.06 4.66 14.59
C PRO A 115 23.11 3.61 14.97
N ASP A 116 23.14 2.48 14.25
CA ASP A 116 24.15 1.42 14.43
C ASP A 116 25.57 2.01 14.23
N ASN A 117 26.61 1.21 14.43
CA ASN A 117 28.01 1.60 14.12
C ASN A 117 28.28 1.88 12.61
N ASN A 118 27.24 2.06 11.80
CA ASN A 118 27.27 2.55 10.42
C ASN A 118 25.84 2.94 9.99
N PRO A 119 25.30 4.10 10.41
CA PRO A 119 23.94 4.47 10.08
C PRO A 119 23.75 4.66 8.58
N SER A 120 22.52 4.44 8.12
CA SER A 120 22.12 4.85 6.78
C SER A 120 22.53 6.29 6.52
N ILE A 121 23.04 6.59 5.33
CA ILE A 121 23.43 7.96 4.92
C ILE A 121 22.27 8.96 5.16
N PHE A 122 21.03 8.50 5.00
CA PHE A 122 19.83 9.31 5.19
C PHE A 122 19.51 9.65 6.66
N GLN A 123 20.17 9.01 7.62
CA GLN A 123 20.03 9.26 9.07
C GLN A 123 21.18 10.10 9.64
N GLN A 124 22.19 10.42 8.84
CA GLN A 124 23.36 11.16 9.29
C GLN A 124 23.08 12.66 9.38
N TYR A 125 23.92 13.38 10.15
CA TYR A 125 23.89 14.83 10.20
C TYR A 125 24.21 15.44 8.82
N PRO A 126 23.74 16.67 8.54
CA PRO A 126 24.04 17.36 7.28
C PRO A 126 25.53 17.36 6.92
N SER A 127 25.82 16.92 5.69
CA SER A 127 27.13 16.95 5.04
C SER A 127 26.91 16.96 3.51
N PRO A 128 27.94 17.27 2.71
CA PRO A 128 27.85 17.18 1.25
C PRO A 128 27.40 15.80 0.76
N GLU A 129 27.92 14.72 1.37
CA GLU A 129 27.59 13.35 0.98
C GLU A 129 26.13 13.00 1.31
N VAL A 130 25.61 13.52 2.42
CA VAL A 130 24.18 13.38 2.79
C VAL A 130 23.31 14.14 1.82
N ASP A 131 23.70 15.37 1.45
CA ASP A 131 22.97 16.18 0.48
C ASP A 131 22.93 15.51 -0.90
N ASP A 132 24.06 14.99 -1.39
CA ASP A 132 24.12 14.26 -2.66
C ASP A 132 23.21 13.01 -2.66
N ALA A 133 23.18 12.27 -1.54
CA ALA A 133 22.32 11.09 -1.39
C ALA A 133 20.84 11.47 -1.41
N TRP A 134 20.45 12.51 -0.64
CA TRP A 134 19.07 13.01 -0.61
C TRP A 134 18.66 13.61 -1.96
N ASP A 135 19.54 14.33 -2.63
CA ASP A 135 19.26 14.96 -3.92
C ASP A 135 18.98 13.91 -5.00
N ARG A 136 19.77 12.83 -5.07
CA ARG A 136 19.50 11.74 -6.02
C ARG A 136 18.05 11.23 -5.95
N ILE A 137 17.56 10.98 -4.74
CA ILE A 137 16.24 10.37 -4.51
C ILE A 137 15.08 11.39 -4.48
N SER A 138 15.39 12.68 -4.39
CA SER A 138 14.39 13.76 -4.27
C SER A 138 14.24 14.63 -5.51
N ARG A 139 15.10 14.46 -6.54
CA ARG A 139 14.95 15.19 -7.80
C ARG A 139 13.61 14.91 -8.47
N GLN A 140 12.86 15.99 -8.68
CA GLN A 140 11.56 16.00 -9.37
C GLN A 140 11.74 16.08 -10.89
N ASP A 141 12.64 15.24 -11.42
CA ASP A 141 12.91 15.20 -12.85
C ASP A 141 11.65 14.74 -13.60
N SER A 142 11.39 15.38 -14.74
CA SER A 142 10.20 15.10 -15.53
C SER A 142 10.42 13.94 -16.50
N ILE A 143 9.40 13.11 -16.68
CA ILE A 143 9.28 12.14 -17.76
C ILE A 143 8.35 12.68 -18.85
N SER A 144 8.51 12.18 -20.09
CA SER A 144 7.61 12.50 -21.19
C SER A 144 6.27 11.80 -21.04
N LEU A 145 5.18 12.51 -21.25
CA LEU A 145 3.81 11.99 -21.35
C LEU A 145 3.20 12.37 -22.70
N THR A 146 2.38 11.49 -23.24
CA THR A 146 1.56 11.73 -24.44
C THR A 146 0.22 12.35 -24.05
N ALA A 147 -0.45 13.01 -25.00
CA ALA A 147 -1.81 13.52 -24.80
C ALA A 147 -2.80 12.43 -24.32
N ASP A 148 -2.68 11.20 -24.82
CA ASP A 148 -3.54 10.09 -24.40
C ASP A 148 -3.28 9.66 -22.96
N GLU A 149 -2.02 9.70 -22.51
CA GLU A 149 -1.69 9.42 -21.12
C GLU A 149 -2.21 10.51 -20.19
N ILE A 150 -2.12 11.79 -20.58
CA ILE A 150 -2.71 12.91 -19.85
C ILE A 150 -4.22 12.74 -19.70
N ARG A 151 -4.93 12.38 -20.78
CA ARG A 151 -6.38 12.08 -20.74
C ARG A 151 -6.71 10.93 -19.80
N ARG A 152 -5.93 9.84 -19.85
CA ARG A 152 -6.15 8.66 -19.00
C ARG A 152 -5.85 8.92 -17.53
N ILE A 153 -4.94 9.85 -17.21
CA ILE A 153 -4.70 10.33 -15.84
C ILE A 153 -5.90 11.16 -15.33
N GLY A 154 -6.67 11.76 -16.23
CA GLY A 154 -7.88 12.53 -15.90
C GLY A 154 -7.76 14.03 -16.14
N HIS A 155 -6.74 14.47 -16.88
CA HIS A 155 -6.55 15.88 -17.23
C HIS A 155 -6.91 16.15 -18.70
N ASP A 156 -7.24 17.41 -19.01
CA ASP A 156 -7.39 17.87 -20.39
C ASP A 156 -6.01 18.32 -20.94
N PRO A 157 -5.49 17.71 -22.02
CA PRO A 157 -4.25 18.16 -22.65
C PRO A 157 -4.24 19.63 -23.09
N ALA A 158 -5.42 20.25 -23.28
CA ALA A 158 -5.53 21.67 -23.57
C ALA A 158 -5.25 22.59 -22.37
N THR A 159 -5.34 22.05 -21.14
CA THR A 159 -5.07 22.80 -19.89
C THR A 159 -3.73 22.45 -19.26
N VAL A 160 -3.01 21.46 -19.81
CA VAL A 160 -1.68 21.04 -19.35
C VAL A 160 -0.62 21.67 -20.22
N TRP A 161 0.42 22.19 -19.60
CA TRP A 161 1.53 22.84 -20.30
C TRP A 161 2.33 21.84 -21.14
N PRO A 162 2.43 22.02 -22.48
CA PRO A 162 3.20 21.12 -23.33
C PRO A 162 4.71 21.38 -23.20
N ALA A 163 5.50 20.35 -23.47
CA ALA A 163 6.94 20.48 -23.61
C ALA A 163 7.30 21.33 -24.85
N PRO A 164 8.48 21.99 -24.89
CA PRO A 164 8.91 22.77 -26.03
C PRO A 164 8.87 21.95 -27.33
N LYS A 165 7.97 22.33 -28.25
CA LYS A 165 7.71 21.59 -29.50
C LYS A 165 8.95 21.45 -30.38
N ASN A 166 9.80 22.47 -30.40
CA ASN A 166 11.07 22.47 -31.13
C ASN A 166 12.09 21.46 -30.57
N GLU A 167 11.93 21.00 -29.33
CA GLU A 167 12.84 20.07 -28.67
C GLU A 167 12.28 18.65 -28.59
N PHE A 168 10.99 18.50 -28.28
CA PHE A 168 10.38 17.21 -27.97
C PHE A 168 9.32 16.75 -28.97
N GLY A 169 8.92 17.61 -29.92
CA GLY A 169 7.83 17.34 -30.86
C GLY A 169 6.47 17.83 -30.36
N GLU A 170 5.43 17.58 -31.16
CA GLU A 170 4.04 17.91 -30.79
C GLU A 170 3.51 16.95 -29.71
N ASP A 171 2.57 17.43 -28.90
CA ASP A 171 1.80 16.64 -27.93
C ASP A 171 2.63 15.85 -26.90
N VAL A 172 3.82 16.36 -26.57
CA VAL A 172 4.63 15.88 -25.44
C VAL A 172 4.40 16.77 -24.23
N TYR A 173 4.22 16.15 -23.07
CA TYR A 173 3.97 16.81 -21.79
C TYR A 173 4.98 16.36 -20.75
N PHE A 174 5.21 17.20 -19.74
CA PHE A 174 6.05 16.86 -18.60
C PHE A 174 5.21 16.25 -17.47
N GLY A 175 5.72 15.20 -16.83
CA GLY A 175 5.12 14.63 -15.63
C GLY A 175 6.17 14.21 -14.62
N VAL A 176 5.86 14.35 -13.33
CA VAL A 176 6.72 13.90 -12.23
C VAL A 176 6.04 12.72 -11.54
N ILE A 177 6.78 11.65 -11.27
CA ILE A 177 6.24 10.53 -10.48
C ILE A 177 6.13 10.98 -9.02
N ASP A 178 4.93 10.85 -8.46
CA ASP A 178 4.54 11.45 -7.17
C ASP A 178 5.48 11.11 -6.00
N VAL A 179 6.04 9.89 -5.95
CA VAL A 179 6.99 9.51 -4.88
C VAL A 179 8.21 10.44 -4.79
N PHE A 180 8.69 10.99 -5.91
CA PHE A 180 9.81 11.93 -5.90
C PHE A 180 9.40 13.31 -5.38
N HIS A 181 8.16 13.74 -5.61
CA HIS A 181 7.61 14.95 -4.98
C HIS A 181 7.45 14.77 -3.47
N GLN A 182 6.96 13.61 -3.01
CA GLN A 182 6.87 13.31 -1.58
C GLN A 182 8.25 13.33 -0.90
N ILE A 183 9.27 12.73 -1.53
CA ILE A 183 10.64 12.72 -1.00
C ILE A 183 11.27 14.13 -1.08
N HIS A 184 10.99 14.90 -2.13
CA HIS A 184 11.35 16.32 -2.21
C HIS A 184 10.81 17.13 -1.03
N CYS A 185 9.51 17.00 -0.75
CA CYS A 185 8.88 17.65 0.39
C CYS A 185 9.54 17.24 1.71
N LEU A 186 9.84 15.95 1.88
CA LEU A 186 10.55 15.46 3.07
C LEU A 186 11.98 16.04 3.16
N ASN A 187 12.71 16.15 2.06
CA ASN A 187 14.05 16.77 2.03
C ASN A 187 13.99 18.27 2.38
N ALA A 188 12.98 19.00 1.90
CA ALA A 188 12.77 20.40 2.25
C ALA A 188 12.50 20.60 3.76
N LEU A 189 11.69 19.72 4.37
CA LEU A 189 11.47 19.68 5.82
C LEU A 189 12.76 19.36 6.56
N ARG A 190 13.52 18.35 6.10
CA ARG A 190 14.82 17.97 6.65
C ARG A 190 15.77 19.16 6.67
N GLN A 191 16.00 19.82 5.53
CA GLN A 191 16.92 20.96 5.46
C GLN A 191 16.48 22.11 6.38
N THR A 192 15.17 22.38 6.46
CA THR A 192 14.62 23.40 7.37
C THR A 192 14.89 23.08 8.84
N ALA A 193 14.91 21.80 9.22
CA ALA A 193 15.18 21.36 10.59
C ALA A 193 16.65 21.55 11.02
N PHE A 194 17.58 21.81 10.10
CA PHE A 194 19.01 21.99 10.39
C PHE A 194 19.54 23.37 9.98
N PRO A 195 19.01 24.48 10.54
CA PRO A 195 19.40 25.84 10.15
C PRO A 195 20.87 26.17 10.47
N LYS A 196 21.51 25.43 11.39
CA LYS A 196 22.95 25.60 11.67
C LYS A 196 23.82 25.28 10.45
N TYR A 197 23.40 24.33 9.62
CA TYR A 197 24.13 23.94 8.41
C TYR A 197 23.57 24.66 7.17
N TYR A 198 22.24 24.64 6.99
CA TYR A 198 21.62 25.22 5.80
C TYR A 198 21.37 26.73 5.89
N GLY A 199 21.60 27.37 7.04
CA GLY A 199 21.19 28.75 7.29
C GLY A 199 19.67 28.90 7.39
N ASP A 200 19.20 30.15 7.49
CA ASP A 200 17.76 30.41 7.46
C ASP A 200 17.23 30.37 6.01
N ILE A 201 16.55 29.27 5.68
CA ILE A 201 15.99 29.07 4.33
C ILE A 201 14.87 30.08 4.04
N ARG A 202 14.14 30.58 5.06
CA ARG A 202 13.10 31.60 4.88
C ARG A 202 13.72 32.86 4.30
N GLU A 203 14.82 33.31 4.88
CA GLU A 203 15.54 34.48 4.38
C GLU A 203 16.14 34.26 2.99
N LYS A 204 16.67 33.06 2.72
CA LYS A 204 17.21 32.71 1.39
C LYS A 204 16.14 32.69 0.30
N ARG A 205 14.88 32.39 0.64
CA ARG A 205 13.76 32.22 -0.29
C ARG A 205 12.70 33.31 -0.19
N LYS A 206 12.95 34.41 0.51
CA LYS A 206 11.96 35.46 0.74
C LYS A 206 11.45 36.17 -0.52
N HIS A 207 12.21 36.13 -1.61
CA HIS A 207 11.82 36.68 -2.90
C HIS A 207 11.23 35.62 -3.83
N ASN A 208 10.95 34.41 -3.36
CA ASN A 208 10.24 33.43 -4.18
C ASN A 208 8.74 33.77 -4.21
N PRO A 209 8.06 33.51 -5.35
CA PRO A 209 6.61 33.68 -5.46
C PRO A 209 5.84 32.87 -4.40
N LEU A 210 6.27 31.64 -4.16
CA LEU A 210 5.76 30.80 -3.08
C LEU A 210 6.59 31.08 -1.82
N LYS A 211 5.96 31.68 -0.81
CA LYS A 211 6.62 31.94 0.48
C LYS A 211 7.02 30.61 1.12
N TRP A 212 8.15 30.62 1.82
CA TRP A 212 8.71 29.37 2.36
C TRP A 212 7.78 28.69 3.37
N ASP A 213 7.07 29.44 4.21
CA ASP A 213 6.13 28.84 5.17
C ASP A 213 4.93 28.17 4.48
N ASP A 214 4.38 28.78 3.41
CA ASP A 214 3.34 28.16 2.59
C ASP A 214 3.87 26.87 1.93
N HIS A 215 5.11 26.90 1.45
CA HIS A 215 5.77 25.71 0.91
C HIS A 215 5.94 24.60 1.97
N LEU A 216 6.28 24.93 3.22
CA LEU A 216 6.38 23.95 4.31
C LEU A 216 5.02 23.37 4.70
N LEU A 217 3.94 24.18 4.68
CA LEU A 217 2.58 23.71 4.90
C LEU A 217 2.17 22.71 3.81
N HIS A 218 2.42 23.06 2.54
CA HIS A 218 2.23 22.16 1.39
C HIS A 218 3.03 20.86 1.53
N CYS A 219 4.32 20.95 1.87
CA CYS A 219 5.19 19.79 2.03
C CYS A 219 4.71 18.86 3.15
N THR A 220 4.35 19.44 4.30
CA THR A 220 3.83 18.68 5.46
C THR A 220 2.54 17.97 5.09
N TYR A 221 1.63 18.68 4.41
CA TYR A 221 0.36 18.12 4.00
C TYR A 221 0.49 17.04 2.92
N THR A 222 1.38 17.23 1.93
CA THR A 222 1.66 16.25 0.87
C THR A 222 2.20 14.94 1.46
N VAL A 223 3.17 15.03 2.37
CA VAL A 223 3.72 13.85 3.06
C VAL A 223 2.64 13.17 3.91
N LEU A 224 1.86 13.93 4.68
CA LEU A 224 0.76 13.38 5.49
C LEU A 224 -0.28 12.67 4.63
N ARG A 225 -0.72 13.29 3.52
CA ARG A 225 -1.70 12.71 2.59
C ARG A 225 -1.19 11.39 2.01
N SER A 226 0.10 11.30 1.63
CA SER A 226 0.69 10.04 1.18
C SER A 226 0.69 8.97 2.28
N LEU A 227 1.09 9.32 3.51
CA LEU A 227 1.11 8.38 4.63
C LEU A 227 -0.30 7.85 4.95
N MET A 228 -1.30 8.73 4.95
CA MET A 228 -2.71 8.36 5.17
C MET A 228 -3.29 7.54 4.01
N CYS A 229 -2.87 7.80 2.77
CA CYS A 229 -3.29 7.03 1.61
C CYS A 229 -2.76 5.59 1.65
N HIS A 230 -1.50 5.41 2.06
CA HIS A 230 -0.91 4.07 2.19
C HIS A 230 -1.37 3.33 3.46
N ALA A 231 -1.70 4.08 4.53
CA ALA A 231 -2.26 3.58 5.79
C ALA A 231 -1.61 2.27 6.27
N ASP A 232 -0.29 2.29 6.49
CA ASP A 232 0.47 1.11 6.88
C ASP A 232 -0.08 0.49 8.18
N LEU A 233 -0.43 -0.80 8.11
CA LEU A 233 -1.07 -1.56 9.19
C LEU A 233 -0.07 -2.39 10.00
N GLU A 234 1.23 -2.21 9.79
CA GLU A 234 2.24 -2.88 10.60
C GLU A 234 2.15 -2.49 12.08
N ILE A 235 2.23 -3.50 12.94
CA ILE A 235 2.07 -3.35 14.38
C ILE A 235 3.45 -3.31 15.05
N GLN A 236 3.73 -2.19 15.70
CA GLN A 236 4.88 -2.06 16.59
C GLN A 236 4.56 -2.68 17.94
N VAL A 237 5.40 -3.61 18.39
CA VAL A 237 5.20 -4.34 19.64
C VAL A 237 6.12 -3.82 20.73
N GLY A 238 5.61 -3.74 21.95
CA GLY A 238 6.43 -3.42 23.11
C GLY A 238 7.42 -4.53 23.44
N GLN A 239 8.68 -4.17 23.64
CA GLN A 239 9.77 -5.08 23.92
C GLN A 239 10.57 -4.65 25.15
N LYS A 240 11.16 -5.65 25.83
CA LYS A 240 12.11 -5.45 26.94
C LYS A 240 13.52 -5.35 26.36
N PHE A 241 14.24 -4.28 26.68
CA PHE A 241 15.64 -4.12 26.32
C PHE A 241 16.54 -4.24 27.54
N THR A 242 17.65 -4.96 27.40
CA THR A 242 18.67 -5.05 28.44
C THR A 242 19.22 -3.65 28.74
N GLY A 243 19.17 -3.24 30.01
CA GLY A 243 19.67 -1.93 30.44
C GLY A 243 18.71 -0.74 30.26
N TRP A 244 17.51 -0.96 29.70
CA TRP A 244 16.49 0.09 29.57
C TRP A 244 15.28 -0.21 30.45
N PRO A 245 14.97 0.62 31.47
CA PRO A 245 13.80 0.41 32.30
C PRO A 245 12.51 0.71 31.53
N GLY A 246 11.49 -0.12 31.73
CA GLY A 246 10.15 0.10 31.19
C GLY A 246 9.88 -0.49 29.81
N LEU A 247 8.72 -0.12 29.27
CA LEU A 247 8.26 -0.51 27.94
C LEU A 247 8.94 0.33 26.88
N SER A 248 9.52 -0.30 25.85
CA SER A 248 10.03 0.40 24.68
C SER A 248 9.51 -0.27 23.41
N MET A 249 9.24 0.50 22.36
CA MET A 249 8.63 -0.02 21.13
C MET A 249 9.69 -0.64 20.24
N ASN A 250 9.42 -1.84 19.72
CA ASN A 250 10.20 -2.43 18.65
C ASN A 250 9.74 -1.86 17.30
N PHE A 251 10.62 -1.09 16.67
CA PHE A 251 10.40 -0.50 15.34
C PHE A 251 10.89 -1.38 14.18
N ALA A 252 11.45 -2.57 14.48
CA ALA A 252 11.83 -3.51 13.45
C ALA A 252 10.59 -4.07 12.74
N SER A 253 10.72 -4.23 11.44
CA SER A 253 9.56 -4.18 10.57
C SER A 253 9.81 -4.91 9.25
N ASN A 254 8.84 -5.71 8.80
CA ASN A 254 8.91 -6.42 7.51
C ASN A 254 7.78 -5.92 6.62
N LYS A 255 8.14 -5.17 5.58
CA LYS A 255 7.19 -4.54 4.66
C LYS A 255 7.25 -5.20 3.30
N GLN A 256 6.13 -5.17 2.58
CA GLN A 256 6.09 -5.47 1.14
C GLN A 256 6.02 -4.14 0.39
N CYS A 257 7.13 -3.72 -0.21
CA CYS A 257 7.27 -2.42 -0.85
C CYS A 257 7.41 -2.59 -2.36
N ARG A 258 6.94 -1.61 -3.14
CA ARG A 258 7.38 -1.48 -4.53
C ARG A 258 8.90 -1.29 -4.55
N ASN A 259 9.59 -1.92 -5.49
CA ASN A 259 11.04 -1.75 -5.60
C ASN A 259 11.37 -0.30 -6.00
N TYR A 260 11.71 0.51 -5.01
CA TYR A 260 11.98 1.94 -5.20
C TYR A 260 13.17 2.18 -6.14
N GLU A 261 14.21 1.35 -6.04
CA GLU A 261 15.43 1.51 -6.83
C GLU A 261 15.18 1.21 -8.31
N GLU A 262 14.31 0.24 -8.64
CA GLU A 262 13.88 0.00 -10.03
C GLU A 262 13.12 1.21 -10.59
N ILE A 263 12.22 1.81 -9.80
CA ILE A 263 11.46 3.00 -10.19
C ILE A 263 12.40 4.19 -10.38
N LEU A 264 13.36 4.39 -9.48
CA LEU A 264 14.36 5.45 -9.56
C LEU A 264 15.26 5.30 -10.79
N ASN A 265 15.82 4.11 -11.02
CA ASN A 265 16.66 3.84 -12.19
C ASN A 265 15.89 4.00 -13.50
N TRP A 266 14.63 3.55 -13.54
CA TRP A 266 13.77 3.78 -14.69
C TRP A 266 13.51 5.26 -14.91
N LYS A 267 13.20 6.03 -13.85
CA LYS A 267 13.03 7.49 -13.94
C LYS A 267 14.29 8.13 -14.50
N GLU A 268 15.46 7.87 -13.90
CA GLU A 268 16.76 8.42 -14.31
C GLU A 268 17.08 8.14 -15.79
N ALA A 269 16.70 6.96 -16.30
CA ALA A 269 16.89 6.60 -17.71
C ALA A 269 15.88 7.26 -18.68
N ASN A 270 14.77 7.82 -18.18
CA ASN A 270 13.67 8.36 -18.99
C ASN A 270 13.39 9.85 -18.70
N VAL A 271 14.29 10.53 -17.98
CA VAL A 271 14.18 11.97 -17.74
C VAL A 271 14.26 12.73 -19.06
N ILE A 272 13.37 13.71 -19.23
CA ILE A 272 13.47 14.74 -20.26
C ILE A 272 13.82 16.08 -19.60
N VAL A 273 14.88 16.72 -20.11
CA VAL A 273 15.35 18.03 -19.64
C VAL A 273 15.30 19.01 -20.80
N PRO A 274 14.47 20.07 -20.74
CA PRO A 274 14.48 21.10 -21.77
C PRO A 274 15.81 21.85 -21.77
N LYS A 275 16.37 22.11 -22.95
CA LYS A 275 17.62 22.86 -23.14
C LYS A 275 17.44 24.33 -22.81
N LEU A 276 16.25 24.87 -23.05
CA LEU A 276 15.86 26.20 -22.64
C LEU A 276 15.16 26.10 -21.27
N SER A 277 15.87 26.50 -20.21
CA SER A 277 15.32 26.57 -18.85
C SER A 277 14.32 27.71 -18.64
N ASN A 278 14.28 28.66 -19.58
CA ASN A 278 13.47 29.86 -19.45
C ASN A 278 12.10 29.60 -20.09
N TRP A 279 11.18 29.12 -19.26
CA TRP A 279 9.76 29.27 -19.50
C TRP A 279 9.43 30.77 -19.50
N THR A 280 9.43 31.39 -20.67
CA THR A 280 9.10 32.82 -20.84
C THR A 280 7.65 33.07 -21.17
N GLU A 281 6.92 32.01 -21.48
CA GLU A 281 5.51 32.07 -21.83
C GLU A 281 4.70 31.95 -20.52
N TYR A 282 3.87 32.95 -20.29
CA TYR A 282 2.94 32.99 -19.18
C TYR A 282 1.58 32.52 -19.71
N PRO A 283 0.85 31.68 -18.99
CA PRO A 283 -0.45 31.24 -19.45
C PRO A 283 -1.39 32.46 -19.52
N ASP A 284 -2.12 32.62 -20.62
CA ASP A 284 -3.12 33.69 -20.81
C ASP A 284 -4.24 33.65 -19.75
N ARG A 285 -4.35 32.55 -19.00
CA ARG A 285 -5.24 32.36 -17.85
C ARG A 285 -4.48 31.63 -16.74
N PRO A 286 -4.62 32.01 -15.46
CA PRO A 286 -3.98 31.29 -14.37
C PRO A 286 -4.35 29.81 -14.43
N ILE A 287 -3.33 28.96 -14.30
CA ILE A 287 -3.51 27.51 -14.27
C ILE A 287 -4.30 27.20 -12.99
N ILE A 288 -5.57 26.84 -13.17
CA ILE A 288 -6.43 26.41 -12.09
C ILE A 288 -6.02 24.97 -11.77
N GLU A 289 -5.51 24.72 -10.55
CA GLU A 289 -5.44 23.36 -10.04
C GLU A 289 -6.85 22.78 -10.02
N MET A 290 -7.13 21.83 -10.91
CA MET A 290 -8.38 21.09 -10.89
C MET A 290 -8.27 20.00 -9.84
N ASP A 291 -8.88 20.23 -8.68
CA ASP A 291 -9.24 19.14 -7.77
C ASP A 291 -10.32 18.28 -8.47
N PRO A 292 -10.24 16.93 -8.46
CA PRO A 292 -11.34 16.07 -8.89
C PRO A 292 -12.70 16.38 -8.21
N GLU A 293 -12.70 17.04 -7.06
CA GLU A 293 -13.90 17.48 -6.33
C GLU A 293 -14.38 18.88 -6.72
N GLY A 294 -13.66 19.60 -7.59
CA GLY A 294 -14.02 20.93 -8.09
C GLY A 294 -13.98 22.05 -7.05
N VAL A 295 -13.48 21.78 -5.83
CA VAL A 295 -13.35 22.78 -4.77
C VAL A 295 -11.93 23.34 -4.80
N MET A 296 -11.80 24.56 -5.30
CA MET A 296 -10.62 25.38 -5.09
C MET A 296 -10.42 25.57 -3.59
N THR A 297 -9.42 24.95 -2.99
CA THR A 297 -9.05 25.33 -1.63
C THR A 297 -8.53 26.77 -1.66
N PRO A 298 -9.06 27.70 -0.85
CA PRO A 298 -8.67 29.12 -0.87
C PRO A 298 -7.24 29.41 -0.38
N TYR A 299 -6.41 28.37 -0.20
CA TYR A 299 -5.14 28.46 0.50
C TYR A 299 -3.93 28.75 -0.39
N GLY A 300 -4.11 28.80 -1.71
CA GLY A 300 -3.12 29.40 -2.60
C GLY A 300 -3.14 30.92 -2.41
N ASN A 301 -2.50 31.44 -1.36
CA ASN A 301 -2.19 32.86 -1.38
C ASN A 301 -1.24 33.09 -2.56
N HIS A 302 -1.75 33.66 -3.64
CA HIS A 302 -0.94 34.18 -4.72
C HIS A 302 -0.39 35.57 -4.38
N LEU A 303 -0.55 36.03 -3.13
CA LEU A 303 0.01 37.31 -2.66
C LEU A 303 1.52 37.36 -2.88
N GLY A 304 2.21 36.23 -2.69
CA GLY A 304 3.63 36.14 -3.01
C GLY A 304 3.94 36.22 -4.52
N LEU A 305 3.03 35.80 -5.40
CA LEU A 305 3.19 35.91 -6.86
C LEU A 305 3.07 37.37 -7.34
N GLU A 306 2.12 38.12 -6.80
CA GLU A 306 1.97 39.56 -7.06
C GLU A 306 3.19 40.34 -6.55
N ASP A 307 3.59 40.10 -5.29
CA ASP A 307 4.80 40.71 -4.69
C ASP A 307 6.06 40.38 -5.52
N TRP A 308 6.19 39.13 -5.96
CA TRP A 308 7.28 38.69 -6.82
C TRP A 308 7.24 39.37 -8.18
N ALA A 309 6.09 39.40 -8.85
CA ALA A 309 5.95 40.02 -10.18
C ALA A 309 6.32 41.51 -10.13
N ILE A 310 5.84 42.24 -9.11
CA ILE A 310 6.24 43.63 -8.85
C ILE A 310 7.76 43.74 -8.66
N SER A 311 8.38 42.84 -7.89
CA SER A 311 9.84 42.83 -7.69
C SER A 311 10.64 42.59 -8.98
N GLN A 312 10.05 41.91 -9.96
CA GLN A 312 10.65 41.62 -11.27
C GLN A 312 10.27 42.66 -12.34
N GLY A 313 9.43 43.65 -12.01
CA GLY A 313 8.90 44.61 -12.99
C GLY A 313 7.93 43.99 -13.99
N ILE A 314 7.25 42.90 -13.61
CA ILE A 314 6.25 42.19 -14.41
C ILE A 314 4.86 42.66 -13.97
N GLU A 315 4.02 43.05 -14.93
CA GLU A 315 2.60 43.32 -14.71
C GLU A 315 1.80 42.04 -14.98
N LEU A 316 1.05 41.55 -13.99
CA LEU A 316 0.21 40.36 -14.13
C LEU A 316 -1.17 40.77 -14.66
N ASP A 317 -1.58 40.23 -15.80
CA ASP A 317 -2.96 40.37 -16.30
C ASP A 317 -3.85 39.29 -15.64
N ILE A 318 -4.48 39.63 -14.52
CA ILE A 318 -5.38 38.73 -13.78
C ILE A 318 -6.81 38.97 -14.26
N PRO A 319 -7.48 37.97 -14.87
CA PRO A 319 -8.85 38.11 -15.34
C PRO A 319 -9.80 38.56 -14.20
N PRO A 320 -10.77 39.47 -14.44
CA PRO A 320 -11.65 39.99 -13.39
C PRO A 320 -12.52 38.94 -12.67
N ASP A 321 -12.79 37.81 -13.31
CA ASP A 321 -13.47 36.63 -12.74
C ASP A 321 -12.55 35.76 -11.87
N LEU A 322 -11.24 35.94 -12.02
CA LEU A 322 -10.17 35.35 -11.24
C LEU A 322 -9.52 36.37 -10.29
N ALA A 323 -9.98 37.63 -10.31
CA ALA A 323 -9.61 38.65 -9.34
C ALA A 323 -10.06 38.16 -7.96
N TRP A 324 -9.11 37.58 -7.26
CA TRP A 324 -9.26 36.91 -5.98
C TRP A 324 -10.07 37.82 -5.06
N GLN A 325 -11.30 37.43 -4.73
CA GLN A 325 -12.11 38.17 -3.76
C GLN A 325 -11.83 37.63 -2.36
N PRO A 326 -10.95 38.21 -1.53
CA PRO A 326 -11.09 38.11 -0.10
C PRO A 326 -12.12 39.15 0.36
N THR A 327 -13.40 38.94 0.05
CA THR A 327 -14.50 39.74 0.63
C THR A 327 -15.55 38.84 1.26
N LYS A 328 -15.19 38.22 2.39
CA LYS A 328 -16.03 37.98 3.59
C LYS A 328 -15.50 36.79 4.40
N LEU A 329 -14.48 37.00 5.23
CA LEU A 329 -14.25 36.12 6.40
C LEU A 329 -13.65 36.86 7.61
N LEU A 330 -13.48 38.19 7.52
CA LEU A 330 -13.08 39.04 8.66
C LEU A 330 -14.24 39.78 9.32
N SER A 331 -15.48 39.64 8.84
CA SER A 331 -16.65 40.27 9.47
C SER A 331 -17.32 39.43 10.56
N HIS A 332 -16.97 38.14 10.71
CA HIS A 332 -17.60 37.26 11.71
C HIS A 332 -16.76 37.03 12.98
N MET A 333 -15.49 37.51 13.02
CA MET A 333 -14.65 37.37 14.23
C MET A 333 -14.61 38.63 15.11
N ASN A 334 -15.26 39.73 14.69
CA ASN A 334 -15.31 40.98 15.45
C ASN A 334 -16.69 41.29 16.07
N GLU A 335 -17.73 40.49 15.80
CA GLU A 335 -19.06 40.67 16.42
C GLU A 335 -19.31 39.79 17.65
N GLU A 336 -18.51 38.73 17.89
CA GLU A 336 -18.64 37.90 19.10
C GLU A 336 -17.70 38.32 20.25
N ALA A 337 -16.85 39.34 20.05
CA ALA A 337 -15.99 39.88 21.10
C ALA A 337 -16.59 41.12 21.83
N ASN A 338 -17.80 41.55 21.45
CA ASN A 338 -18.45 42.76 21.97
C ASN A 338 -19.94 42.58 22.36
N ASN A 339 -20.37 41.36 22.71
CA ASN A 339 -21.68 41.15 23.33
C ASN A 339 -21.59 40.34 24.63
#